data_AF-A0A382V7C4-F1
#
_entry.id   AF-A0A382V7C4-F1
#
_cell.length_a   1.000
_cell.length_b   1.000
_cell.length_c   1.000
_cell.angle_alpha   90.00
_cell.angle_beta   90.00
_cell.angle_gamma   90.00
#
_symmetry.space_group_name_H-M   'P 1'
#
loop_
_entity.id
_entity.type
_entity.pdbx_description
1 polymer ?
#
loop_
_entity_poly.entity_id
_entity_poly.type
_entity_poly.pdbx_seq_one_letter_code
_entity_poly.pdbx_strand_id
1 'polypeptide(L)'
;MDEVRMSLPHPSDSPKGVVYTRPEVVTNCLDISGFTESERILEMRALDIGCGYGQFIGNLARRIALACKGAGYDRRQCVGHLVRNLRGVEIDPLTAEHAREEVLSAVAGVYPTRSKARAWLSKVVVLGDYLLDEVDGLLG
;
A
#
# COMPACT_ATOMS: atom_id res chain seq x y z
N MET A 1 4.90 18.57 19.22
CA MET A 1 4.74 17.12 19.08
C MET A 1 5.47 16.78 17.81
N ASP A 2 6.72 16.38 17.94
CA ASP A 2 7.66 16.31 16.83
C ASP A 2 7.23 15.21 15.86
N GLU A 3 6.99 15.59 14.61
CA GLU A 3 6.82 14.66 13.50
C GLU A 3 8.13 13.88 13.34
N VAL A 4 8.11 12.59 13.68
CA VAL A 4 9.16 11.68 13.25
C VAL A 4 9.01 11.51 11.73
N ARG A 5 9.64 12.41 10.97
CA ARG A 5 9.94 12.16 9.57
C ARG A 5 10.92 10.98 9.53
N MET A 6 10.42 9.80 9.22
CA MET A 6 11.25 8.68 8.77
C MET A 6 12.05 9.19 7.56
N SER A 7 13.33 9.53 7.79
CA SER A 7 14.23 9.89 6.71
C SER A 7 14.48 8.64 5.88
N LEU A 8 14.16 8.69 4.59
CA LEU A 8 14.57 7.64 3.67
C LEU A 8 16.09 7.46 3.80
N PRO A 9 16.59 6.22 3.87
CA PRO A 9 18.03 5.99 3.92
C PRO A 9 18.71 6.62 2.71
N HIS A 10 19.90 7.20 2.93
CA HIS A 10 20.66 7.80 1.84
C HIS A 10 21.01 6.74 0.80
N PRO A 11 21.02 7.06 -0.52
CA PRO A 11 21.31 6.10 -1.57
C PRO A 11 22.64 5.35 -1.39
N SER A 12 23.62 5.98 -0.73
CA SER A 12 24.92 5.39 -0.38
C SER A 12 24.85 4.28 0.68
N ASP A 13 23.81 4.30 1.51
CA ASP A 13 23.63 3.38 2.65
C ASP A 13 22.60 2.28 2.33
N SER A 14 21.97 2.37 1.16
CA SER A 14 21.01 1.38 0.69
C SER A 14 21.74 0.11 0.20
N PRO A 15 21.22 -1.09 0.51
CA PRO A 15 21.70 -2.31 -0.13
C PRO A 15 21.70 -2.13 -1.66
N LYS A 16 22.71 -2.66 -2.34
CA LYS A 16 22.84 -2.52 -3.79
C LYS A 16 21.54 -2.92 -4.49
N GLY A 17 20.99 -2.01 -5.28
CA GLY A 17 19.78 -2.25 -6.08
C GLY A 17 18.48 -1.75 -5.46
N VAL A 18 18.48 -1.23 -4.22
CA VAL A 18 17.29 -0.64 -3.61
C VAL A 18 17.14 0.82 -4.04
N VAL A 19 15.98 1.15 -4.62
CA VAL A 19 15.65 2.52 -5.04
C VAL A 19 14.50 3.04 -4.19
N TYR A 20 14.72 4.17 -3.53
CA TYR A 20 13.68 4.84 -2.75
C TYR A 20 13.04 5.95 -3.57
N THR A 21 11.77 5.74 -3.94
CA THR A 21 10.98 6.75 -4.65
C THR A 21 10.66 7.90 -3.70
N ARG A 22 10.96 9.13 -4.14
CA ARG A 22 10.67 10.32 -3.33
C ARG A 22 9.15 10.50 -3.15
N PRO A 23 8.67 10.95 -1.98
CA PRO A 23 7.24 11.08 -1.71
C PRO A 23 6.48 11.96 -2.72
N GLU A 24 7.10 13.04 -3.21
CA GLU A 24 6.51 13.91 -4.22
C GLU A 24 6.31 13.21 -5.56
N VAL A 25 7.23 12.32 -5.94
CA VAL A 25 7.13 11.55 -7.19
C VAL A 25 5.98 10.55 -7.08
N VAL A 26 5.89 9.82 -5.97
CA VAL A 26 4.79 8.89 -5.69
C VAL A 26 3.44 9.60 -5.81
N THR A 27 3.29 10.72 -5.10
CA THR A 27 2.05 11.50 -5.06
C THR A 27 1.65 11.98 -6.46
N ASN A 28 2.60 12.56 -7.20
CA ASN A 28 2.34 13.06 -8.56
C ASN A 28 1.96 11.93 -9.53
N CYS A 29 2.65 10.79 -9.47
CA CYS A 29 2.33 9.62 -10.30
C CYS A 29 0.91 9.11 -10.03
N LEU A 30 0.50 9.02 -8.76
CA LEU A 30 -0.86 8.59 -8.39
C LEU A 30 -1.92 9.61 -8.84
N ASP A 31 -1.65 10.90 -8.66
CA ASP A 31 -2.58 11.98 -9.06
C ASP A 31 -2.82 11.99 -10.58
N ILE A 32 -1.74 11.94 -11.37
CA ILE A 32 -1.82 11.91 -12.84
C ILE A 32 -2.53 10.64 -13.34
N SER A 33 -2.35 9.53 -12.63
CA SER A 33 -3.03 8.27 -12.93
C SER A 33 -4.50 8.24 -12.48
N GLY A 34 -5.00 9.31 -11.84
CA GLY A 34 -6.39 9.43 -11.40
C GLY A 34 -6.70 8.73 -10.08
N PHE A 35 -5.71 8.17 -9.37
CA PHE A 35 -5.87 7.55 -8.05
C PHE A 35 -6.01 8.60 -6.95
N THR A 36 -6.96 9.53 -7.06
CA THR A 36 -7.20 10.60 -6.07
C THR A 36 -8.08 10.11 -4.91
N GLU A 37 -8.21 10.90 -3.84
CA GLU A 37 -9.06 10.60 -2.68
C GLU A 37 -10.58 10.70 -2.96
N SER A 38 -11.00 10.63 -4.23
CA SER A 38 -12.39 10.67 -4.64
C SER A 38 -13.07 9.30 -4.52
N GLU A 39 -14.41 9.25 -4.47
CA GLU A 39 -15.16 7.99 -4.40
C GLU A 39 -14.84 7.04 -5.57
N ARG A 40 -14.44 7.57 -6.73
CA ARG A 40 -14.04 6.78 -7.91
C ARG A 40 -12.91 5.79 -7.62
N ILE A 41 -12.00 6.08 -6.67
CA ILE A 41 -10.91 5.17 -6.31
C ILE A 41 -11.43 3.84 -5.71
N LEU A 42 -12.66 3.83 -5.17
CA LEU A 42 -13.29 2.65 -4.59
C LEU A 42 -13.76 1.63 -5.65
N GLU A 43 -13.75 2.03 -6.92
CA GLU A 43 -14.09 1.21 -8.09
C GLU A 43 -12.85 0.83 -8.91
N MET A 44 -11.72 1.49 -8.67
CA MET A 44 -10.46 1.23 -9.37
C MET A 44 -9.71 0.05 -8.74
N ARG A 45 -8.89 -0.62 -9.54
CA ARG A 45 -7.95 -1.66 -9.08
C ARG A 45 -6.52 -1.18 -9.31
N ALA A 46 -5.65 -1.40 -8.34
CA ALA A 46 -4.24 -1.07 -8.40
C ALA A 46 -3.39 -2.29 -8.07
N LEU A 47 -2.36 -2.50 -8.88
CA LEU A 47 -1.33 -3.50 -8.68
C LEU A 47 0.03 -2.79 -8.63
N ASP A 48 0.74 -2.94 -7.53
CA ASP A 48 2.09 -2.39 -7.30
C ASP A 48 3.11 -3.55 -7.36
N ILE A 49 3.77 -3.69 -8.52
CA ILE A 49 4.74 -4.77 -8.77
C ILE A 49 6.12 -4.34 -8.29
N GLY A 50 6.77 -5.15 -7.46
CA GLY A 50 8.03 -4.76 -6.81
C GLY A 50 7.79 -3.60 -5.85
N CYS A 51 6.76 -3.74 -4.99
CA CYS A 51 6.28 -2.63 -4.16
C CYS A 51 7.32 -2.14 -3.14
N GLY A 52 8.42 -2.88 -2.94
CA GLY A 52 9.54 -2.50 -2.11
C GLY A 52 9.09 -2.22 -0.67
N TYR A 53 9.48 -1.06 -0.14
CA TYR A 53 9.06 -0.61 1.20
C TYR A 53 7.63 -0.05 1.27
N GLY A 54 6.86 -0.15 0.18
CA GLY A 54 5.43 0.14 0.17
C GLY A 54 5.04 1.61 -0.05
N GLN A 55 5.89 2.41 -0.67
CA GLN A 55 5.68 3.84 -0.87
C GLN A 55 4.42 4.13 -1.71
N PHE A 56 4.23 3.40 -2.81
CA PHE A 56 3.03 3.52 -3.64
C PHE A 56 1.83 2.85 -2.98
N ILE A 57 1.96 1.58 -2.58
CA ILE A 57 0.84 0.83 -2.00
C ILE A 57 0.31 1.42 -0.68
N GLY A 58 1.17 1.96 0.18
CA GLY A 58 0.77 2.63 1.41
C GLY A 58 0.02 3.93 1.13
N ASN A 59 0.48 4.72 0.14
CA ASN A 59 -0.21 5.93 -0.28
C ASN A 59 -1.60 5.61 -0.89
N LEU A 60 -1.67 4.60 -1.76
CA LEU A 60 -2.94 4.07 -2.29
C LEU A 60 -3.88 3.59 -1.18
N ALA A 61 -3.38 2.83 -0.20
CA ALA A 61 -4.16 2.34 0.92
C ALA A 61 -4.75 3.50 1.74
N ARG A 62 -3.97 4.54 2.01
CA ARG A 62 -4.44 5.77 2.68
C ARG A 62 -5.55 6.44 1.88
N ARG A 63 -5.37 6.62 0.57
CA ARG A 63 -6.36 7.28 -0.30
C ARG A 63 -7.67 6.49 -0.38
N ILE A 64 -7.60 5.17 -0.51
CA ILE A 64 -8.78 4.30 -0.47
C ILE A 64 -9.47 4.39 0.90
N ALA A 65 -8.72 4.41 2.00
CA ALA A 65 -9.30 4.54 3.34
C ALA A 65 -9.99 5.90 3.53
N LEU A 66 -9.40 7.00 3.03
CA LEU A 66 -10.02 8.33 3.06
C LEU A 66 -11.29 8.40 2.21
N ALA A 67 -11.27 7.83 0.99
CA ALA A 67 -12.45 7.74 0.15
C ALA A 67 -13.54 6.89 0.82
N CYS A 68 -13.19 5.78 1.47
CA CYS A 68 -14.15 4.96 2.24
C CYS A 68 -14.81 5.79 3.35
N LYS A 69 -14.01 6.58 4.09
CA LYS A 69 -14.49 7.44 5.16
C LYS A 69 -15.41 8.55 4.62
N GLY A 70 -15.05 9.15 3.49
CA GLY A 70 -15.87 10.16 2.81
C GLY A 70 -17.22 9.61 2.36
N ALA A 71 -17.25 8.39 1.83
CA ALA A 71 -18.47 7.69 1.40
C ALA A 71 -19.28 7.08 2.57
N GLY A 72 -18.85 7.26 3.83
CA GLY A 72 -19.58 6.77 5.00
C GLY A 72 -19.44 5.26 5.27
N TYR A 73 -18.47 4.58 4.64
CA TYR A 73 -18.21 3.17 4.91
C TYR A 73 -17.62 2.95 6.30
N ASP A 74 -18.02 1.86 6.93
CA ASP A 74 -17.39 1.41 8.17
C ASP A 74 -16.02 0.76 7.91
N ARG A 75 -15.30 0.47 9.00
CA ARG A 75 -13.98 -0.17 8.92
C ARG A 75 -14.01 -1.51 8.18
N ARG A 76 -15.04 -2.34 8.38
CA ARG A 76 -15.12 -3.66 7.76
C ARG A 76 -15.31 -3.53 6.25
N GLN A 77 -16.17 -2.61 5.83
CA GLN A 77 -16.39 -2.28 4.43
C GLN A 77 -15.12 -1.74 3.79
N CYS A 78 -14.41 -0.81 4.46
CA CYS A 78 -13.12 -0.28 4.02
C CYS A 78 -12.08 -1.38 3.80
N VAL A 79 -11.93 -2.32 4.76
CA VAL A 79 -11.02 -3.46 4.60
C VAL A 79 -11.42 -4.32 3.40
N GLY A 80 -12.73 -4.49 3.14
CA GLY A 80 -13.24 -5.17 1.95
C GLY A 80 -12.80 -4.49 0.65
N HIS A 81 -12.92 -3.15 0.56
CA HIS A 81 -12.45 -2.40 -0.60
C HIS A 81 -10.93 -2.54 -0.80
N LEU A 82 -10.14 -2.40 0.27
CA LEU A 82 -8.68 -2.54 0.21
C LEU A 82 -8.27 -3.94 -0.29
N VAL A 83 -8.83 -4.99 0.31
CA VAL A 83 -8.52 -6.39 -0.08
C VAL A 83 -9.09 -6.75 -1.46
N ARG A 84 -10.07 -6.03 -2.01
CA ARG A 84 -10.55 -6.29 -3.37
C ARG A 84 -9.76 -5.52 -4.44
N ASN A 85 -9.37 -4.29 -4.12
CA ASN A 85 -8.93 -3.33 -5.11
C ASN A 85 -7.42 -3.08 -5.11
N LEU A 86 -6.72 -3.42 -4.03
CA LEU A 86 -5.30 -3.12 -3.88
C LEU A 86 -4.49 -4.41 -3.75
N ARG A 87 -3.45 -4.53 -4.56
CA ARG A 87 -2.46 -5.62 -4.49
C ARG A 87 -1.06 -5.07 -4.63
N GLY A 88 -0.14 -5.65 -3.88
CA GLY A 88 1.30 -5.51 -4.05
C GLY A 88 1.96 -6.86 -4.17
N VAL A 89 3.01 -6.95 -4.98
CA VAL A 89 3.88 -8.13 -5.04
C VAL A 89 5.30 -7.68 -4.75
N GLU A 90 5.96 -8.38 -3.84
CA GLU A 90 7.36 -8.16 -3.51
C GLU A 90 8.07 -9.50 -3.39
N ILE A 91 9.31 -9.58 -3.89
CA ILE A 91 10.11 -10.80 -3.90
C ILE A 91 10.95 -10.93 -2.62
N ASP A 92 11.37 -9.80 -2.04
CA ASP A 92 12.17 -9.80 -0.82
C ASP A 92 11.27 -9.84 0.44
N PRO A 93 11.43 -10.85 1.33
CA PRO A 93 10.56 -11.00 2.49
C PRO A 93 10.57 -9.83 3.47
N LEU A 94 11.70 -9.13 3.63
CA LEU A 94 11.84 -8.04 4.60
C LEU A 94 11.13 -6.78 4.12
N THR A 95 11.28 -6.43 2.86
CA THR A 95 10.58 -5.30 2.24
C THR A 95 9.09 -5.59 2.08
N ALA A 96 8.71 -6.84 1.77
CA ALA A 96 7.31 -7.26 1.75
C ALA A 96 6.64 -7.05 3.11
N GLU A 97 7.31 -7.37 4.22
CA GLU A 97 6.77 -7.13 5.56
C GLU A 97 6.66 -5.64 5.87
N HIS A 98 7.68 -4.84 5.53
CA HIS A 98 7.58 -3.38 5.67
C HIS A 98 6.42 -2.79 4.86
N ALA A 99 6.20 -3.24 3.62
CA ALA A 99 5.08 -2.78 2.81
C ALA A 99 3.72 -3.13 3.44
N ARG A 100 3.59 -4.31 4.08
CA ARG A 100 2.39 -4.66 4.86
C ARG A 100 2.19 -3.70 6.03
N GLU A 101 3.26 -3.38 6.75
CA GLU A 101 3.21 -2.43 7.87
C GLU A 101 2.82 -1.03 7.40
N GLU A 102 3.30 -0.58 6.24
CA GLU A 102 2.90 0.71 5.67
C GLU A 102 1.42 0.74 5.28
N VAL A 103 0.90 -0.33 4.67
CA VAL A 103 -0.56 -0.46 4.42
C VAL A 103 -1.33 -0.40 5.73
N LEU A 104 -0.88 -1.11 6.76
CA LEU A 104 -1.54 -1.14 8.07
C LEU A 104 -1.52 0.24 8.75
N SER A 105 -0.39 0.94 8.71
CA SER A 105 -0.20 2.27 9.28
C SER A 105 -1.07 3.30 8.57
N ALA A 106 -1.08 3.28 7.24
CA ALA A 106 -1.92 4.13 6.40
C ALA A 106 -3.40 3.99 6.72
N VAL A 107 -3.89 2.75 6.88
CA VAL A 107 -5.29 2.49 7.23
C VAL A 107 -5.57 2.86 8.69
N ALA A 108 -4.65 2.56 9.61
CA ALA A 108 -4.78 2.89 11.03
C ALA A 108 -4.91 4.40 11.29
N GLY A 109 -4.25 5.22 10.46
CA GLY A 109 -4.37 6.68 10.49
C GLY A 109 -5.77 7.21 10.16
N VAL A 110 -6.63 6.39 9.53
CA VAL A 110 -8.01 6.75 9.17
C VAL A 110 -9.03 5.99 10.01
N TYR A 111 -8.79 4.70 10.24
CA TYR A 111 -9.64 3.79 11.01
C TYR A 111 -8.82 2.99 12.03
N PRO A 112 -9.13 3.03 13.33
CA PRO A 112 -8.46 2.20 14.32
C PRO A 112 -8.54 0.69 13.99
N THR A 113 -7.38 0.10 13.70
CA THR A 113 -7.27 -1.29 13.25
C THR A 113 -7.29 -2.26 14.43
N ARG A 114 -8.02 -3.38 14.30
CA ARG A 114 -7.99 -4.53 15.25
C ARG A 114 -7.19 -5.69 14.66
N SER A 115 -6.76 -6.63 15.50
CA SER A 115 -5.97 -7.80 15.09
C SER A 115 -6.58 -8.58 13.92
N LYS A 116 -7.91 -8.73 13.88
CA LYS A 116 -8.59 -9.39 12.75
C LYS A 116 -8.42 -8.60 11.44
N ALA A 117 -8.58 -7.28 11.46
CA ALA A 117 -8.36 -6.45 10.28
C ALA A 117 -6.90 -6.48 9.82
N ARG A 118 -5.95 -6.55 10.77
CA ARG A 118 -4.52 -6.72 10.47
C ARG A 118 -4.27 -7.95 9.60
N ALA A 119 -4.86 -9.09 9.97
CA ALA A 119 -4.71 -10.35 9.24
C ALA A 119 -5.35 -10.35 7.83
N TRP A 120 -6.33 -9.49 7.58
CA TRP A 120 -6.89 -9.33 6.23
C TRP A 120 -6.06 -8.35 5.39
N LEU A 121 -5.64 -7.24 5.98
CA LEU A 121 -4.80 -6.24 5.31
C LEU A 121 -3.41 -6.76 4.98
N SER A 122 -2.86 -7.70 5.75
CA SER A 122 -1.59 -8.36 5.43
C SER A 122 -1.63 -9.13 4.11
N LYS A 123 -2.82 -9.47 3.59
CA LYS A 123 -3.02 -10.13 2.29
C LYS A 123 -2.97 -9.17 1.10
N VAL A 124 -2.93 -7.86 1.35
CA VAL A 124 -2.79 -6.86 0.28
C VAL A 124 -1.42 -6.98 -0.40
N VAL A 125 -0.37 -7.32 0.36
CA VAL A 125 0.98 -7.56 -0.16
C VAL A 125 1.29 -9.05 -0.13
N VAL A 126 1.55 -9.60 -1.32
CA VAL A 126 1.92 -10.99 -1.54
C VAL A 126 3.44 -11.08 -1.69
N LEU A 127 4.04 -12.07 -1.02
CA LEU A 127 5.43 -12.44 -1.26
C LEU A 127 5.46 -13.35 -2.48
N GLY A 128 6.16 -12.96 -3.54
CA GLY A 128 6.22 -13.74 -4.77
C GLY A 128 7.15 -13.13 -5.82
N ASP A 129 7.54 -13.96 -6.78
CA ASP A 129 8.31 -13.55 -7.95
C ASP A 129 7.35 -13.32 -9.12
N TYR A 130 6.98 -12.07 -9.37
CA TYR A 130 6.03 -11.71 -10.43
C TYR A 130 6.53 -12.00 -11.86
N LEU A 131 7.82 -12.33 -12.04
CA LEU A 131 8.37 -12.72 -13.35
C LEU A 131 8.23 -14.22 -13.60
N LEU A 132 8.19 -15.04 -12.54
CA LEU A 132 8.19 -16.50 -12.63
C LEU A 132 6.87 -17.13 -12.20
N ASP A 133 6.18 -16.51 -11.24
CA ASP A 133 4.91 -16.98 -10.74
C ASP A 133 3.76 -16.49 -11.61
N GLU A 134 2.74 -17.33 -11.80
CA GLU A 134 1.51 -16.88 -12.44
C GLU A 134 0.83 -15.81 -11.56
N VAL A 135 0.69 -14.61 -12.11
CA VAL A 135 0.11 -13.46 -11.40
C VAL A 135 -1.29 -13.79 -10.85
N ASP A 136 -2.11 -14.54 -11.57
CA ASP A 136 -3.42 -14.97 -11.08
C ASP A 136 -3.31 -15.93 -9.86
N GLY A 137 -2.29 -16.79 -9.84
CA GLY A 137 -1.97 -17.65 -8.70
C GLY A 137 -1.45 -16.88 -7.48
N LEU A 138 -0.74 -15.77 -7.70
CA LEU A 138 -0.27 -14.88 -6.63
C LEU A 138 -1.41 -14.05 -6.03
N LEU A 139 -2.34 -13.57 -6.86
CA LEU A 139 -3.31 -12.56 -6.46
C LEU A 139 -4.62 -13.11 -5.90
N GLY A 140 -4.89 -14.41 -6.09
CA GLY A 140 -5.89 -15.23 -5.38
C GLY A 140 -7.29 -14.64 -5.25
#